data_AF-A0A024GZN3-F1
#
_entry.id   AF-A0A024GZN3-F1
#
_cell.length_a   1.000
_cell.length_b   1.000
_cell.length_c   1.000
_cell.angle_alpha   90.00
_cell.angle_beta   90.00
_cell.angle_gamma   90.00
#
_symmetry.space_group_name_H-M   'P 1'
#
loop_
_entity.id
_entity.type
_entity.pdbx_description
1 polymer ?
#
loop_
_entity_poly.entity_id
_entity_poly.type
_entity_poly.pdbx_seq_one_letter_code
_entity_poly.pdbx_strand_id
1 'polypeptide(L)'
;MTGSPNSSAQSSDSALAGIEASANDTSSAEVGASQRAAAERAVKAAEAKKAEAAAAAEKAAAAAAAEKAAAEKAKADAAAQAAPASPAPAALPANIAAAAVAPAPKAAAPAPAPVLPQATNEQIVTTTYTTAYTWYDNTPAGSAAISHPVLHQTAGGTGTFDDPITIAVGHSLATGEDVLDFPAGTKIYLPDVRRYFIVEDTCGDGDEPQGGPCHQGVNANGTNSTIWIDMWIGGQSMSASGANECASRVTNVNTAVFNPASNYVVAPGAGVIHDGKCDAGYGNALVKQ
;
A
#
# COMPACT_ATOMS: atom_id res chain seq x y z
N MET A 1 30.38 -76.95 6.73
CA MET A 1 31.74 -76.44 6.43
C MET A 1 31.58 -75.14 5.66
N THR A 2 32.29 -74.08 6.09
CA THR A 2 32.74 -72.90 5.30
C THR A 2 31.64 -72.06 4.61
N GLY A 3 31.35 -70.80 4.93
CA GLY A 3 32.19 -69.71 5.42
C GLY A 3 32.59 -68.78 4.26
N SER A 4 31.81 -67.71 4.04
CA SER A 4 32.12 -66.40 3.37
C SER A 4 32.81 -66.41 1.98
N PRO A 5 33.04 -65.27 1.25
CA PRO A 5 32.80 -63.84 1.53
C PRO A 5 32.11 -63.04 0.39
N ASN A 6 31.48 -61.90 0.73
CA ASN A 6 31.88 -60.50 0.41
C ASN A 6 32.06 -60.14 -1.08
N SER A 7 31.23 -59.21 -1.59
CA SER A 7 31.62 -58.25 -2.64
C SER A 7 30.71 -57.02 -2.61
N SER A 8 31.29 -55.94 -2.08
CA SER A 8 31.38 -54.63 -2.72
C SER A 8 30.11 -53.77 -2.84
N ALA A 9 29.86 -53.02 -1.77
CA ALA A 9 29.26 -51.69 -1.84
C ALA A 9 30.36 -50.63 -2.03
N GLN A 10 30.20 -49.79 -3.06
CA GLN A 10 30.83 -48.48 -3.37
C GLN A 10 30.28 -48.13 -4.77
N SER A 11 29.82 -46.95 -5.16
CA SER A 11 29.99 -45.55 -4.79
C SER A 11 28.80 -44.82 -5.47
N SER A 12 28.16 -43.78 -4.96
CA SER A 12 28.80 -42.49 -4.70
C SER A 12 27.92 -41.59 -3.84
N ASP A 13 28.51 -41.18 -2.71
CA ASP A 13 28.20 -39.97 -1.98
C ASP A 13 28.27 -38.73 -2.89
N SER A 14 27.25 -37.89 -2.80
CA SER A 14 27.38 -36.44 -3.03
C SER A 14 26.64 -35.72 -1.92
N ALA A 15 27.41 -35.47 -0.86
CA ALA A 15 27.35 -34.38 0.10
C ALA A 15 26.01 -33.63 0.23
N LEU A 16 25.29 -33.96 1.30
CA LEU A 16 24.50 -33.00 2.07
C LEU A 16 25.46 -31.96 2.65
N ALA A 17 25.57 -30.80 2.00
CA ALA A 17 26.05 -29.60 2.66
C ALA A 17 24.86 -28.99 3.42
N GLY A 18 24.90 -29.11 4.74
CA GLY A 18 23.99 -28.42 5.63
C GLY A 18 24.07 -26.92 5.39
N ILE A 19 22.93 -26.33 5.01
CA ILE A 19 22.73 -24.89 5.14
C ILE A 19 22.42 -24.69 6.62
N GLU A 20 23.41 -24.19 7.34
CA GLU A 20 23.19 -23.68 8.68
C GLU A 20 22.14 -22.56 8.60
N ALA A 21 21.06 -22.73 9.35
CA ALA A 21 20.02 -21.72 9.51
C ALA A 21 20.68 -20.46 10.09
N SER A 22 20.87 -19.46 9.23
CA SER A 22 21.28 -18.13 9.64
C SER A 22 20.17 -17.53 10.49
N ALA A 23 20.56 -16.93 11.63
CA ALA A 23 19.68 -16.37 12.67
C ALA A 23 18.68 -15.28 12.21
N ASN A 24 18.62 -14.98 10.90
CA ASN A 24 17.72 -13.99 10.29
C ASN A 24 16.47 -14.60 9.63
N ASP A 25 16.46 -15.92 9.34
CA ASP A 25 15.27 -16.63 8.83
C ASP A 25 14.16 -16.69 9.91
N THR A 26 14.57 -16.58 11.17
CA THR A 26 13.68 -16.52 12.32
C THR A 26 12.87 -15.23 12.34
N SER A 27 13.42 -14.08 11.93
CA SER A 27 12.72 -12.78 12.01
C SER A 27 11.53 -12.70 11.05
N SER A 28 11.68 -13.08 9.78
CA SER A 28 10.56 -13.09 8.82
C SER A 28 9.54 -14.19 9.12
N ALA A 29 9.99 -15.33 9.64
CA ALA A 29 9.10 -16.39 10.10
C ALA A 29 8.32 -16.00 11.37
N GLU A 30 8.94 -15.24 12.28
CA GLU A 30 8.34 -14.70 13.51
C GLU A 30 7.38 -13.56 13.20
N VAL A 31 7.71 -12.65 12.27
CA VAL A 31 6.77 -11.65 11.73
C VAL A 31 5.58 -12.34 11.06
N GLY A 32 5.82 -13.37 10.25
CA GLY A 32 4.75 -14.16 9.66
C GLY A 32 3.89 -14.91 10.70
N ALA A 33 4.47 -15.33 11.82
CA ALA A 33 3.74 -16.01 12.90
C ALA A 33 2.95 -15.02 13.77
N SER A 34 3.50 -13.85 14.08
CA SER A 34 2.81 -12.79 14.81
C SER A 34 1.66 -12.20 13.99
N GLN A 35 1.85 -12.04 12.67
CA GLN A 35 0.81 -11.60 11.74
C GLN A 35 -0.31 -12.63 11.58
N ARG A 36 -0.01 -13.94 11.52
CA ARG A 36 -1.05 -14.99 11.53
C ARG A 36 -1.86 -14.99 12.81
N ALA A 37 -1.21 -14.83 13.96
CA ALA A 37 -1.90 -14.72 15.24
C ALA A 37 -2.72 -13.43 15.36
N ALA A 38 -2.27 -12.34 14.75
CA ALA A 38 -3.03 -11.11 14.62
C ALA A 38 -4.27 -11.32 13.73
N ALA A 39 -4.11 -11.97 12.57
CA ALA A 39 -5.19 -12.28 11.62
C ALA A 39 -6.32 -13.09 12.28
N GLU A 40 -5.96 -14.10 13.07
CA GLU A 40 -6.95 -14.89 13.83
C GLU A 40 -7.69 -14.06 14.89
N ARG A 41 -7.03 -13.06 15.49
CA ARG A 41 -7.67 -12.14 16.44
C ARG A 41 -8.56 -11.11 15.73
N ALA A 42 -8.15 -10.61 14.56
CA ALA A 42 -8.95 -9.68 13.78
C ALA A 42 -10.21 -10.32 13.20
N VAL A 43 -10.15 -11.59 12.76
CA VAL A 43 -11.35 -12.33 12.35
C VAL A 43 -12.36 -12.40 13.50
N LYS A 44 -11.91 -12.74 14.71
CA LYS A 44 -12.78 -12.77 15.90
C LYS A 44 -13.32 -11.39 16.27
N ALA A 45 -12.51 -10.34 16.15
CA ALA A 45 -12.93 -8.97 16.43
C ALA A 45 -13.93 -8.46 15.39
N ALA A 46 -13.77 -8.81 14.12
CA ALA A 46 -14.70 -8.47 13.04
C ALA A 46 -16.06 -9.18 13.22
N GLU A 47 -16.04 -10.44 13.64
CA GLU A 47 -17.26 -11.18 14.00
C GLU A 47 -17.98 -10.52 15.19
N ALA A 48 -17.26 -10.07 16.21
CA ALA A 48 -17.81 -9.35 17.35
C ALA A 48 -18.41 -7.99 16.94
N LYS A 49 -17.68 -7.18 16.15
CA LYS A 49 -18.19 -5.89 15.64
C LYS A 49 -19.41 -6.07 14.74
N LYS A 50 -19.47 -7.15 13.94
CA LYS A 50 -20.65 -7.48 13.14
C LYS A 50 -21.86 -7.82 14.01
N ALA A 51 -21.66 -8.53 15.12
CA ALA A 51 -22.73 -8.80 16.09
C ALA A 51 -23.22 -7.53 16.78
N GLU A 52 -22.31 -6.63 17.18
CA GLU A 52 -22.65 -5.34 17.77
C GLU A 52 -23.39 -4.41 16.79
N ALA A 53 -22.96 -4.36 15.53
CA ALA A 53 -23.63 -3.60 14.48
C ALA A 53 -25.03 -4.14 14.17
N ALA A 54 -25.21 -5.47 14.19
CA ALA A 54 -26.53 -6.09 14.03
C ALA A 54 -27.47 -5.71 15.19
N ALA A 55 -26.97 -5.73 16.44
CA ALA A 55 -27.74 -5.31 17.61
C ALA A 55 -28.09 -3.81 17.58
N ALA A 56 -27.16 -2.96 17.12
CA ALA A 56 -27.39 -1.53 16.96
C ALA A 56 -28.43 -1.23 15.86
N ALA A 57 -28.39 -1.96 14.74
CA ALA A 57 -29.36 -1.84 13.66
C ALA A 57 -30.77 -2.25 14.10
N GLU A 58 -30.90 -3.30 14.92
CA GLU A 58 -32.18 -3.72 15.50
C GLU A 58 -32.76 -2.64 16.43
N LYS A 59 -31.91 -2.04 17.27
CA LYS A 59 -32.31 -0.93 18.16
C LYS A 59 -32.70 0.33 17.39
N ALA A 60 -31.99 0.65 16.30
CA ALA A 60 -32.30 1.78 15.43
C ALA A 60 -33.62 1.57 14.67
N ALA A 61 -33.89 0.34 14.20
CA ALA A 61 -35.17 -0.01 13.57
C ALA A 61 -36.34 0.13 14.56
N ALA A 62 -36.15 -0.27 15.82
CA ALA A 62 -37.16 -0.09 16.87
C ALA A 62 -37.41 1.41 17.18
N ALA A 63 -36.36 2.23 17.22
CA ALA A 63 -36.48 3.68 17.43
C ALA A 63 -37.20 4.37 16.25
N ALA A 64 -36.86 4.02 15.01
CA ALA A 64 -37.50 4.56 13.80
C ALA A 64 -38.99 4.18 13.72
N ALA A 65 -39.36 2.97 14.17
CA ALA A 65 -40.76 2.56 14.27
C ALA A 65 -41.54 3.39 15.31
N ALA A 66 -40.92 3.70 16.45
CA ALA A 66 -41.52 4.54 17.48
C ALA A 66 -41.67 6.01 17.02
N GLU A 67 -40.69 6.53 16.28
CA GLU A 67 -40.73 7.89 15.71
C GLU A 67 -41.80 8.01 14.62
N LYS A 68 -41.98 6.98 13.78
CA LYS A 68 -43.05 6.94 12.78
C LYS A 68 -44.44 6.91 13.43
N ALA A 69 -44.62 6.19 14.53
CA ALA A 69 -45.86 6.18 15.31
C ALA A 69 -46.14 7.55 15.97
N ALA A 70 -45.10 8.25 16.43
CA ALA A 70 -45.22 9.61 16.97
C ALA A 70 -45.54 10.65 15.89
N ALA A 71 -44.97 10.50 14.67
CA ALA A 71 -45.22 11.37 13.54
C ALA A 71 -46.64 11.21 12.97
N GLU A 72 -47.22 10.02 13.01
CA GLU A 72 -48.63 9.79 12.68
C GLU A 72 -49.58 10.49 13.67
N LYS A 73 -49.20 10.55 14.96
CA LYS A 73 -49.92 11.32 15.98
C LYS A 73 -49.79 12.83 15.79
N ALA A 74 -48.64 13.33 15.32
CA ALA A 74 -48.39 14.75 15.08
C ALA A 74 -49.02 15.30 13.79
N LYS A 75 -49.26 14.45 12.78
CA LYS A 75 -49.95 14.84 11.54
C LYS A 75 -51.44 15.17 11.73
N ALA A 76 -52.03 14.88 12.89
CA ALA A 76 -53.38 15.31 13.25
C ALA A 76 -53.46 16.81 13.63
N ASP A 77 -52.34 17.45 14.02
CA ASP A 77 -52.36 18.76 14.71
C ASP A 77 -51.76 19.93 13.90
N ALA A 78 -51.24 19.74 12.69
CA ALA A 78 -50.45 20.76 11.98
C ALA A 78 -51.02 21.21 10.63
N ALA A 79 -52.31 21.52 10.56
CA ALA A 79 -52.94 22.22 9.44
C ALA A 79 -53.17 23.71 9.77
N ALA A 80 -52.12 24.46 10.06
CA ALA A 80 -52.21 25.92 10.15
C ALA A 80 -50.86 26.59 9.85
N GLN A 81 -50.89 27.43 8.81
CA GLN A 81 -50.00 28.56 8.50
C GLN A 81 -48.76 28.29 7.63
N ALA A 82 -48.85 28.78 6.39
CA ALA A 82 -47.74 28.96 5.47
C ALA A 82 -47.88 30.28 4.68
N ALA A 83 -46.70 30.80 4.30
CA ALA A 83 -46.38 31.77 3.23
C ALA A 83 -46.18 33.26 3.63
N PRO A 84 -45.52 34.11 2.79
CA PRO A 84 -44.15 33.99 2.21
C PRO A 84 -43.38 35.35 2.08
N ALA A 85 -42.13 35.35 1.55
CA ALA A 85 -41.60 36.23 0.45
C ALA A 85 -40.16 36.83 0.58
N SER A 86 -39.28 36.49 -0.40
CA SER A 86 -38.43 37.29 -1.34
C SER A 86 -37.54 38.51 -0.92
N PRO A 87 -36.66 39.09 -1.80
CA PRO A 87 -35.52 38.53 -2.58
C PRO A 87 -34.21 39.44 -2.56
N ALA A 88 -33.19 39.09 -3.37
CA ALA A 88 -31.84 39.70 -3.55
C ALA A 88 -31.79 41.12 -4.21
N PRO A 89 -30.60 41.80 -4.33
CA PRO A 89 -29.88 41.81 -5.63
C PRO A 89 -28.33 42.05 -5.69
N ALA A 90 -27.78 41.62 -6.85
CA ALA A 90 -26.61 41.91 -7.72
C ALA A 90 -25.51 43.01 -7.52
N ALA A 91 -24.28 42.67 -7.98
CA ALA A 91 -23.47 43.30 -9.08
C ALA A 91 -21.96 43.67 -8.83
N LEU A 92 -21.15 43.45 -9.88
CA LEU A 92 -19.68 43.54 -10.15
C LEU A 92 -19.15 44.99 -10.43
N PRO A 93 -17.81 45.32 -10.49
CA PRO A 93 -16.89 44.97 -11.61
C PRO A 93 -15.38 44.77 -11.30
N ALA A 94 -14.64 44.42 -12.37
CA ALA A 94 -13.25 43.97 -12.50
C ALA A 94 -12.18 45.08 -12.63
N ASN A 95 -10.88 44.74 -12.43
CA ASN A 95 -9.77 45.10 -13.35
C ASN A 95 -8.34 44.58 -12.96
N ILE A 96 -7.69 43.95 -13.97
CA ILE A 96 -6.33 44.14 -14.54
C ILE A 96 -5.07 44.17 -13.64
N ALA A 97 -4.13 43.21 -13.84
CA ALA A 97 -2.80 43.41 -14.46
C ALA A 97 -1.84 42.23 -14.21
N ALA A 98 -1.19 41.76 -15.28
CA ALA A 98 -0.16 40.73 -15.29
C ALA A 98 1.25 41.36 -15.23
N ALA A 99 2.21 40.68 -14.58
CA ALA A 99 3.63 40.92 -14.77
C ALA A 99 4.37 39.57 -14.82
N ALA A 100 5.03 39.31 -15.95
CA ALA A 100 5.84 38.13 -16.21
C ALA A 100 7.28 38.35 -15.71
N VAL A 101 7.86 37.36 -15.05
CA VAL A 101 9.29 37.30 -14.69
C VAL A 101 9.90 36.07 -15.37
N ALA A 102 10.95 36.28 -16.16
CA ALA A 102 11.71 35.23 -16.84
C ALA A 102 12.71 34.56 -15.88
N PRO A 103 12.98 33.24 -15.99
CA PRO A 103 14.11 32.61 -15.30
C PRO A 103 15.32 32.36 -16.22
N ALA A 104 16.50 32.42 -15.59
CA ALA A 104 17.84 32.19 -16.14
C ALA A 104 18.17 30.70 -16.39
N PRO A 105 19.20 30.36 -17.18
CA PRO A 105 19.50 28.98 -17.58
C PRO A 105 20.20 28.15 -16.47
N LYS A 106 19.82 26.88 -16.37
CA LYS A 106 20.34 25.86 -15.44
C LYS A 106 21.54 25.12 -16.04
N ALA A 107 22.63 25.00 -15.27
CA ALA A 107 23.81 24.22 -15.63
C ALA A 107 23.55 22.71 -15.58
N ALA A 108 24.23 21.95 -16.44
CA ALA A 108 24.09 20.50 -16.59
C ALA A 108 24.81 19.72 -15.48
N ALA A 109 24.18 18.62 -15.02
CA ALA A 109 24.75 17.67 -14.05
C ALA A 109 25.62 16.60 -14.75
N PRO A 110 26.67 16.07 -14.08
CA PRO A 110 27.52 15.00 -14.62
C PRO A 110 26.85 13.62 -14.54
N ALA A 111 27.20 12.74 -15.47
CA ALA A 111 26.68 11.37 -15.57
C ALA A 111 27.23 10.43 -14.47
N PRO A 112 26.43 9.49 -13.94
CA PRO A 112 26.88 8.52 -12.95
C PRO A 112 27.72 7.38 -13.55
N ALA A 113 28.71 6.92 -12.79
CA ALA A 113 29.57 5.79 -13.14
C ALA A 113 28.87 4.43 -12.92
N PRO A 114 29.32 3.33 -13.58
CA PRO A 114 28.70 2.02 -13.46
C PRO A 114 28.92 1.43 -12.06
N VAL A 115 27.83 1.07 -11.38
CA VAL A 115 27.88 0.44 -10.05
C VAL A 115 27.93 -1.08 -10.23
N LEU A 116 28.93 -1.72 -9.64
CA LEU A 116 29.05 -3.19 -9.59
C LEU A 116 27.87 -3.79 -8.80
N PRO A 117 27.38 -5.00 -9.16
CA PRO A 117 26.26 -5.62 -8.45
C PRO A 117 26.66 -5.95 -7.01
N GLN A 118 26.02 -5.28 -6.05
CA GLN A 118 26.16 -5.61 -4.63
C GLN A 118 25.40 -6.91 -4.34
N ALA A 119 25.98 -7.76 -3.48
CA ALA A 119 25.29 -8.92 -2.94
C ALA A 119 24.13 -8.44 -2.07
N THR A 120 22.90 -8.65 -2.53
CA THR A 120 21.69 -8.25 -1.84
C THR A 120 21.12 -9.43 -1.06
N ASN A 121 20.69 -9.18 0.19
CA ASN A 121 19.84 -10.11 0.96
C ASN A 121 18.41 -10.04 0.40
N GLU A 122 18.26 -10.32 -0.89
CA GLU A 122 17.01 -10.27 -1.62
C GLU A 122 16.02 -11.30 -1.09
N GLN A 123 14.79 -10.85 -0.82
CA GLN A 123 13.68 -11.73 -0.50
C GLN A 123 12.58 -11.58 -1.55
N ILE A 124 12.26 -12.67 -2.25
CA ILE A 124 11.21 -12.70 -3.25
C ILE A 124 9.94 -13.27 -2.61
N VAL A 125 8.86 -12.49 -2.63
CA VAL A 125 7.54 -12.91 -2.13
C VAL A 125 6.53 -12.84 -3.27
N THR A 126 6.04 -14.00 -3.71
CA THR A 126 5.14 -14.13 -4.87
C THR A 126 3.66 -13.91 -4.57
N THR A 127 3.32 -13.73 -3.30
CA THR A 127 1.95 -13.61 -2.81
C THR A 127 1.72 -12.29 -2.07
N THR A 128 2.39 -11.22 -2.48
CA THR A 128 2.23 -9.89 -1.87
C THR A 128 0.97 -9.26 -2.41
N TYR A 129 0.04 -8.85 -1.54
CA TYR A 129 -1.11 -8.07 -1.98
C TYR A 129 -0.67 -6.62 -2.13
N THR A 130 -0.76 -6.09 -3.35
CA THR A 130 -0.41 -4.70 -3.64
C THR A 130 -1.68 -3.93 -3.90
N THR A 131 -1.83 -2.76 -3.29
CA THR A 131 -2.79 -1.73 -3.68
C THR A 131 -2.05 -0.47 -4.12
N ALA A 132 -2.79 0.58 -4.43
CA ALA A 132 -2.23 1.90 -4.67
C ALA A 132 -3.05 2.99 -3.97
N TYR A 133 -2.34 4.00 -3.51
CA TYR A 133 -2.89 5.26 -3.04
C TYR A 133 -2.40 6.40 -3.95
N THR A 134 -3.20 7.46 -3.99
CA THR A 134 -3.09 8.56 -4.94
C THR A 134 -3.04 9.87 -4.19
N TRP A 135 -2.75 10.95 -4.91
CA TRP A 135 -2.90 12.31 -4.37
C TRP A 135 -4.29 12.59 -3.80
N TYR A 136 -5.34 11.99 -4.35
CA TYR A 136 -6.72 12.30 -3.99
C TYR A 136 -7.18 11.64 -2.69
N ASP A 137 -6.67 10.45 -2.39
CA ASP A 137 -7.04 9.63 -1.24
C ASP A 137 -5.89 9.42 -0.25
N ASN A 138 -4.75 10.08 -0.45
CA ASN A 138 -3.72 10.21 0.57
C ASN A 138 -4.30 10.85 1.85
N THR A 139 -3.65 10.65 2.99
CA THR A 139 -3.98 11.32 4.24
C THR A 139 -2.86 12.31 4.59
N PRO A 140 -3.08 13.64 4.50
CA PRO A 140 -4.31 14.34 4.10
C PRO A 140 -4.62 14.30 2.61
N ALA A 141 -5.92 14.32 2.28
CA ALA A 141 -6.39 14.26 0.89
C ALA A 141 -5.96 15.50 0.10
N GLY A 142 -5.61 15.29 -1.17
CA GLY A 142 -5.06 16.34 -2.02
C GLY A 142 -3.65 16.74 -1.61
N SER A 143 -2.84 15.79 -1.14
CA SER A 143 -1.46 16.02 -0.73
C SER A 143 -0.54 14.85 -1.08
N ALA A 144 0.77 15.11 -1.04
CA ALA A 144 1.82 14.09 -1.12
C ALA A 144 2.59 14.03 0.22
N ALA A 145 1.92 14.35 1.34
CA ALA A 145 2.52 14.19 2.65
C ALA A 145 2.85 12.70 2.88
N ILE A 146 3.91 12.45 3.64
CA ILE A 146 4.39 11.12 4.02
C ILE A 146 4.75 11.12 5.50
N SER A 147 4.60 9.99 6.18
CA SER A 147 4.85 9.90 7.62
C SER A 147 6.31 9.61 8.01
N HIS A 148 7.11 8.99 7.14
CA HIS A 148 8.45 8.48 7.45
C HIS A 148 9.50 8.86 6.39
N PRO A 149 9.78 10.16 6.17
CA PRO A 149 10.72 10.60 5.14
C PRO A 149 12.14 10.02 5.37
N VAL A 150 12.74 9.43 4.33
CA VAL A 150 14.12 8.94 4.35
C VAL A 150 14.93 9.58 3.22
N LEU A 151 14.47 9.43 1.99
CA LEU A 151 15.03 10.00 0.77
C LEU A 151 14.21 11.20 0.30
N HIS A 152 12.88 11.09 0.31
CA HIS A 152 11.96 12.14 -0.09
C HIS A 152 11.39 12.88 1.12
N GLN A 153 10.93 14.11 0.89
CA GLN A 153 10.18 14.90 1.86
C GLN A 153 8.66 14.83 1.63
N THR A 154 8.25 14.28 0.49
CA THR A 154 6.87 14.09 0.04
C THR A 154 6.84 12.87 -0.87
N ALA A 155 5.70 12.19 -0.97
CA ALA A 155 5.53 11.01 -1.82
C ALA A 155 5.90 11.34 -3.28
N GLY A 156 6.75 10.52 -3.89
CA GLY A 156 7.33 10.82 -5.19
C GLY A 156 8.28 9.73 -5.67
N GLY A 157 9.24 10.12 -6.51
CA GLY A 157 10.26 9.24 -7.09
C GLY A 157 10.00 8.92 -8.58
N THR A 158 11.08 8.66 -9.32
CA THR A 158 11.02 8.24 -10.73
C THR A 158 10.76 6.73 -10.87
N GLY A 159 11.11 5.93 -9.87
CA GLY A 159 10.96 4.47 -9.87
C GLY A 159 12.24 3.73 -10.25
N THR A 160 13.37 4.44 -10.32
CA THR A 160 14.71 3.86 -10.48
C THR A 160 15.26 3.39 -9.15
N PHE A 161 16.35 2.62 -9.15
CA PHE A 161 16.94 2.15 -7.87
C PHE A 161 17.46 3.30 -6.98
N ASP A 162 17.98 4.36 -7.59
CA ASP A 162 18.55 5.51 -6.89
C ASP A 162 17.49 6.54 -6.49
N ASP A 163 16.37 6.56 -7.21
CA ASP A 163 15.21 7.42 -6.95
C ASP A 163 13.92 6.57 -7.00
N PRO A 164 13.75 5.66 -6.04
CA PRO A 164 12.61 4.75 -5.95
C PRO A 164 11.33 5.49 -5.60
N ILE A 165 10.17 4.91 -5.90
CA ILE A 165 8.88 5.53 -5.59
C ILE A 165 8.50 5.29 -4.12
N THR A 166 7.88 6.27 -3.46
CA THR A 166 7.37 6.05 -2.10
C THR A 166 6.36 4.89 -2.04
N ILE A 167 6.43 4.06 -1.01
CA ILE A 167 5.44 3.02 -0.72
C ILE A 167 5.07 3.06 0.75
N ALA A 168 3.79 2.80 1.02
CA ALA A 168 3.24 2.69 2.35
C ALA A 168 3.15 1.22 2.79
N VAL A 169 3.38 0.98 4.08
CA VAL A 169 3.32 -0.36 4.68
C VAL A 169 2.43 -0.34 5.92
N GLY A 170 1.93 -1.50 6.33
CA GLY A 170 1.25 -1.64 7.61
C GLY A 170 2.12 -1.22 8.78
N HIS A 171 1.47 -0.82 9.88
CA HIS A 171 2.12 -0.34 11.08
C HIS A 171 1.28 -0.60 12.32
N SER A 172 1.89 -0.46 13.50
CA SER A 172 1.28 -0.74 14.78
C SER A 172 1.60 0.34 15.79
N LEU A 173 0.57 0.77 16.52
CA LEU A 173 0.69 1.69 17.66
C LEU A 173 0.60 0.95 19.00
N ALA A 174 0.59 -0.39 19.01
CA ALA A 174 0.31 -1.20 20.19
C ALA A 174 1.35 -1.04 21.32
N THR A 175 2.56 -0.58 20.98
CA THR A 175 3.64 -0.29 21.94
C THR A 175 3.63 1.17 22.43
N GLY A 176 2.75 2.02 21.89
CA GLY A 176 2.76 3.47 22.10
C GLY A 176 3.72 4.24 21.18
N GLU A 177 4.45 3.53 20.31
CA GLU A 177 5.28 4.09 19.25
C GLU A 177 4.72 3.63 17.89
N ASP A 178 4.99 4.40 16.84
CA ASP A 178 4.67 4.00 15.47
C ASP A 178 5.72 3.02 14.94
N VAL A 179 5.35 1.74 14.85
CA VAL A 179 6.23 0.65 14.43
C VAL A 179 5.76 0.11 13.08
N LEU A 180 6.56 0.33 12.04
CA LEU A 180 6.31 -0.18 10.69
C LEU A 180 6.55 -1.69 10.58
N ASP A 181 5.73 -2.38 9.79
CA ASP A 181 5.94 -3.80 9.45
C ASP A 181 7.23 -4.03 8.66
N PHE A 182 7.63 -3.03 7.87
CA PHE A 182 8.92 -2.96 7.21
C PHE A 182 9.60 -1.64 7.58
N PRO A 183 10.88 -1.65 8.01
CA PRO A 183 11.56 -0.43 8.39
C PRO A 183 11.57 0.62 7.28
N ALA A 184 11.45 1.90 7.65
CA ALA A 184 11.60 3.00 6.72
C ALA A 184 12.97 2.91 6.01
N GLY A 185 12.98 3.19 4.71
CA GLY A 185 14.15 3.04 3.83
C GLY A 185 14.29 1.66 3.18
N THR A 186 13.46 0.68 3.54
CA THR A 186 13.43 -0.62 2.85
C THR A 186 13.08 -0.41 1.38
N LYS A 187 13.94 -0.89 0.48
CA LYS A 187 13.67 -0.86 -0.96
C LYS A 187 12.88 -2.10 -1.38
N ILE A 188 11.94 -1.93 -2.31
CA ILE A 188 11.09 -3.00 -2.84
C ILE A 188 11.04 -2.86 -4.36
N TYR A 189 11.20 -3.93 -5.11
CA TYR A 189 10.96 -3.93 -6.55
C TYR A 189 9.66 -4.67 -6.87
N LEU A 190 8.79 -4.03 -7.65
CA LEU A 190 7.52 -4.59 -8.13
C LEU A 190 7.61 -4.84 -9.63
N PRO A 191 7.66 -6.11 -10.09
CA PRO A 191 7.81 -6.43 -11.51
C PRO A 191 6.63 -6.01 -12.35
N ASP A 192 5.40 -6.04 -11.82
CA ASP A 192 4.19 -5.71 -12.59
C ASP A 192 4.14 -4.26 -13.05
N VAL A 193 4.83 -3.36 -12.33
CA VAL A 193 5.02 -1.96 -12.71
C VAL A 193 6.48 -1.66 -13.06
N ARG A 194 7.40 -2.65 -13.05
CA ARG A 194 8.85 -2.51 -13.30
C ARG A 194 9.48 -1.29 -12.64
N ARG A 195 9.23 -1.10 -11.35
CA ARG A 195 9.70 0.06 -10.58
C ARG A 195 10.24 -0.38 -9.23
N TYR A 196 11.22 0.37 -8.76
CA TYR A 196 11.68 0.34 -7.38
C TYR A 196 10.84 1.27 -6.54
N PHE A 197 10.67 0.89 -5.29
CA PHE A 197 9.95 1.58 -4.26
C PHE A 197 10.78 1.65 -2.98
N ILE A 198 10.47 2.61 -2.10
CA ILE A 198 11.10 2.81 -0.80
C ILE A 198 10.05 3.08 0.26
N VAL A 199 10.13 2.37 1.38
CA VAL A 199 9.21 2.54 2.50
C VAL A 199 9.47 3.90 3.14
N GLU A 200 8.53 4.83 3.00
CA GLU A 200 8.60 6.16 3.63
C GLU A 200 7.24 6.62 4.16
N ASP A 201 6.26 5.73 4.17
CA ASP A 201 4.89 6.07 4.50
C ASP A 201 4.17 4.90 5.17
N THR A 202 3.01 5.19 5.76
CA THR A 202 2.19 4.25 6.52
C THR A 202 0.85 4.02 5.84
N CYS A 203 0.42 2.77 5.79
CA CYS A 203 -0.93 2.39 5.38
C CYS A 203 -1.72 1.92 6.60
N GLY A 204 -2.91 2.50 6.78
CA GLY A 204 -3.81 2.24 7.90
C GLY A 204 -4.03 3.52 8.70
N ASP A 205 -5.23 4.08 8.63
CA ASP A 205 -5.55 5.29 9.39
C ASP A 205 -6.17 4.98 10.78
N GLY A 206 -6.12 5.97 11.66
CA GLY A 206 -6.81 5.96 12.96
C GLY A 206 -5.96 5.43 14.12
N ASP A 207 -6.61 5.20 15.27
CA ASP A 207 -5.92 4.88 16.54
C ASP A 207 -5.55 3.38 16.68
N GLU A 208 -5.99 2.52 15.75
CA GLU A 208 -5.78 1.06 15.80
C GLU A 208 -5.32 0.46 14.46
N PRO A 209 -4.23 0.97 13.83
CA PRO A 209 -3.78 0.50 12.52
C PRO A 209 -3.37 -0.97 12.50
N GLN A 210 -2.92 -1.51 13.65
CA GLN A 210 -2.62 -2.93 13.82
C GLN A 210 -3.84 -3.86 13.64
N GLY A 211 -5.07 -3.35 13.75
CA GLY A 211 -6.29 -4.10 13.45
C GLY A 211 -6.68 -4.02 11.97
N GLY A 212 -6.04 -3.13 11.21
CA GLY A 212 -6.32 -2.85 9.81
C GLY A 212 -5.65 -3.83 8.86
N PRO A 213 -6.10 -3.86 7.60
CA PRO A 213 -5.70 -4.91 6.69
C PRO A 213 -4.28 -4.75 6.14
N CYS A 214 -3.73 -3.53 6.15
CA CYS A 214 -2.33 -3.30 5.79
C CYS A 214 -1.34 -3.97 6.77
N HIS A 215 -1.72 -4.14 8.04
CA HIS A 215 -0.92 -4.87 9.05
C HIS A 215 -1.24 -6.37 9.11
N GLN A 216 -2.52 -6.72 8.95
CA GLN A 216 -3.03 -8.08 9.14
C GLN A 216 -2.84 -8.97 7.90
N GLY A 217 -2.63 -8.36 6.74
CA GLY A 217 -2.69 -9.02 5.44
C GLY A 217 -4.13 -9.32 5.00
N VAL A 218 -4.28 -9.98 3.85
CA VAL A 218 -5.57 -10.35 3.27
C VAL A 218 -5.55 -11.70 2.57
N ASN A 219 -6.67 -12.41 2.65
CA ASN A 219 -6.93 -13.55 1.78
C ASN A 219 -7.55 -13.10 0.45
N ALA A 220 -6.75 -12.48 -0.40
CA ALA A 220 -7.14 -12.20 -1.79
C ALA A 220 -7.06 -13.50 -2.62
N ASN A 221 -8.10 -13.82 -3.38
CA ASN A 221 -8.12 -14.96 -4.33
C ASN A 221 -7.68 -16.33 -3.74
N GLY A 222 -7.86 -16.55 -2.44
CA GLY A 222 -7.45 -17.80 -1.79
C GLY A 222 -5.95 -17.92 -1.50
N THR A 223 -5.16 -16.85 -1.70
CA THR A 223 -3.69 -16.91 -1.57
C THR A 223 -3.17 -16.63 -0.16
N ASN A 224 -4.03 -16.25 0.80
CA ASN A 224 -3.62 -15.88 2.16
C ASN A 224 -2.36 -15.00 2.19
N SER A 225 -2.44 -13.81 1.57
CA SER A 225 -1.33 -12.86 1.61
C SER A 225 -1.15 -12.32 3.04
N THR A 226 0.06 -12.47 3.59
CA THR A 226 0.42 -11.87 4.89
C THR A 226 1.08 -10.51 4.74
N ILE A 227 1.32 -10.05 3.50
CA ILE A 227 1.97 -8.77 3.22
C ILE A 227 1.04 -7.95 2.35
N TRP A 228 0.62 -6.80 2.87
CA TRP A 228 -0.07 -5.76 2.11
C TRP A 228 0.84 -4.53 2.05
N ILE A 229 1.16 -4.09 0.84
CA ILE A 229 1.86 -2.82 0.59
C ILE A 229 1.03 -1.94 -0.34
N ASP A 230 1.09 -0.63 -0.13
CA ASP A 230 0.24 0.34 -0.81
C ASP A 230 1.10 1.37 -1.55
N MET A 231 1.13 1.29 -2.89
CA MET A 231 2.10 2.02 -3.69
C MET A 231 1.62 3.45 -4.02
N TRP A 232 2.49 4.44 -3.89
CA TRP A 232 2.20 5.77 -4.38
C TRP A 232 2.17 5.75 -5.90
N ILE A 233 1.06 6.15 -6.51
CA ILE A 233 0.96 6.25 -7.97
C ILE A 233 0.86 7.68 -8.48
N GLY A 234 0.79 8.68 -7.60
CA GLY A 234 0.60 10.08 -7.97
C GLY A 234 -0.87 10.40 -8.26
N GLY A 235 -1.16 11.00 -9.42
CA GLY A 235 -2.53 11.30 -9.85
C GLY A 235 -2.85 12.79 -10.01
N GLN A 236 -1.99 13.70 -9.55
CA GLN A 236 -2.18 15.17 -9.68
C GLN A 236 -2.33 15.66 -11.13
N SER A 237 -1.76 14.90 -12.07
CA SER A 237 -1.74 15.21 -13.50
C SER A 237 -2.96 14.68 -14.26
N MET A 238 -3.87 13.97 -13.60
CA MET A 238 -5.10 13.43 -14.20
C MET A 238 -6.31 13.59 -13.28
N SER A 239 -7.50 13.17 -13.71
CA SER A 239 -8.68 13.22 -12.85
C SER A 239 -8.62 12.17 -11.73
N ALA A 240 -9.35 12.42 -10.63
CA ALA A 240 -9.51 11.43 -9.56
C ALA A 240 -10.03 10.09 -10.07
N SER A 241 -10.98 10.10 -11.02
CA SER A 241 -11.46 8.86 -11.65
C SER A 241 -10.36 8.13 -12.42
N GLY A 242 -9.52 8.84 -13.17
CA GLY A 242 -8.40 8.23 -13.90
C GLY A 242 -7.33 7.67 -12.97
N ALA A 243 -7.05 8.36 -11.87
CA ALA A 243 -6.14 7.87 -10.83
C ALA A 243 -6.69 6.59 -10.18
N ASN A 244 -7.99 6.57 -9.83
CA ASN A 244 -8.65 5.39 -9.25
C ASN A 244 -8.70 4.21 -10.23
N GLU A 245 -8.88 4.45 -11.52
CA GLU A 245 -8.77 3.41 -12.55
C GLU A 245 -7.36 2.85 -12.62
N CYS A 246 -6.33 3.68 -12.46
CA CYS A 246 -4.94 3.19 -12.38
C CYS A 246 -4.71 2.38 -11.10
N ALA A 247 -5.16 2.88 -9.95
CA ALA A 247 -5.06 2.17 -8.67
C ALA A 247 -5.72 0.79 -8.73
N SER A 248 -6.90 0.70 -9.36
CA SER A 248 -7.61 -0.56 -9.58
C SER A 248 -6.83 -1.53 -10.46
N ARG A 249 -6.08 -1.03 -11.46
CA ARG A 249 -5.29 -1.89 -12.39
C ARG A 249 -4.08 -2.52 -11.72
N VAL A 250 -3.41 -1.80 -10.82
CA VAL A 250 -2.23 -2.31 -10.09
C VAL A 250 -2.60 -3.10 -8.84
N THR A 251 -3.87 -3.07 -8.44
CA THR A 251 -4.36 -3.79 -7.27
C THR A 251 -4.51 -5.28 -7.57
N ASN A 252 -3.62 -6.11 -7.05
CA ASN A 252 -3.66 -7.55 -7.20
C ASN A 252 -2.71 -8.26 -6.21
N VAL A 253 -2.72 -9.59 -6.24
CA VAL A 253 -1.63 -10.41 -5.68
C VAL A 253 -0.49 -10.44 -6.69
N ASN A 254 0.64 -9.84 -6.30
CA ASN A 254 1.83 -9.68 -7.13
C ASN A 254 3.08 -10.24 -6.45
N THR A 255 4.13 -10.40 -7.25
CA THR A 255 5.49 -10.63 -6.77
C THR A 255 6.11 -9.32 -6.31
N ALA A 256 6.76 -9.34 -5.16
CA ALA A 256 7.59 -8.25 -4.66
C ALA A 256 8.96 -8.78 -4.30
N VAL A 257 10.00 -7.99 -4.59
CA VAL A 257 11.38 -8.27 -4.18
C VAL A 257 11.79 -7.26 -3.13
N PHE A 258 11.91 -7.69 -1.88
CA PHE A 258 12.40 -6.87 -0.77
C PHE A 258 13.92 -6.85 -0.78
N ASN A 259 14.50 -5.67 -0.50
CA ASN A 259 15.94 -5.40 -0.60
C ASN A 259 16.53 -5.81 -1.97
N PRO A 260 15.93 -5.35 -3.10
CA PRO A 260 16.31 -5.77 -4.44
C PRO A 260 17.71 -5.27 -4.81
N ALA A 261 18.41 -6.00 -5.68
CA ALA A 261 19.56 -5.50 -6.42
C ALA A 261 19.12 -4.40 -7.38
N SER A 262 20.06 -3.53 -7.74
CA SER A 262 19.82 -2.38 -8.61
C SER A 262 19.70 -2.72 -10.11
N ASN A 263 19.77 -4.00 -10.47
CA ASN A 263 19.88 -4.45 -11.87
C ASN A 263 18.58 -4.98 -12.47
N TYR A 264 17.42 -4.82 -11.82
CA TYR A 264 16.14 -5.07 -12.46
C TYR A 264 15.80 -4.01 -13.51
N VAL A 265 15.08 -4.43 -14.56
CA VAL A 265 14.60 -3.54 -15.63
C VAL A 265 13.65 -2.50 -15.07
N VAL A 266 13.82 -1.25 -15.50
CA VAL A 266 12.91 -0.15 -15.16
C VAL A 266 12.15 0.26 -16.42
N ALA A 267 10.83 0.40 -16.30
CA ALA A 267 10.01 0.92 -17.40
C ALA A 267 10.34 2.40 -17.68
N PRO A 268 10.25 2.87 -18.94
CA PRO A 268 10.48 4.28 -19.24
C PRO A 268 9.38 5.17 -18.64
N GLY A 269 9.75 6.38 -18.21
CA GLY A 269 8.84 7.31 -17.54
C GLY A 269 9.14 7.43 -16.04
N ALA A 270 8.54 8.43 -15.38
CA ALA A 270 8.79 8.73 -13.97
C ALA A 270 7.52 8.56 -13.15
N GLY A 271 7.53 7.68 -12.15
CA GLY A 271 6.34 7.33 -11.37
C GLY A 271 5.46 6.30 -12.09
N VAL A 272 4.45 5.75 -11.41
CA VAL A 272 3.49 4.78 -12.01
C VAL A 272 2.49 5.47 -12.94
N ILE A 273 1.94 6.63 -12.53
CA ILE A 273 1.21 7.52 -13.43
C ILE A 273 2.19 8.53 -14.02
N HIS A 274 2.33 8.50 -15.34
CA HIS A 274 3.11 9.49 -16.08
C HIS A 274 2.56 9.66 -17.50
N ASP A 275 2.81 10.83 -18.11
CA ASP A 275 2.38 11.14 -19.47
C ASP A 275 0.87 10.92 -19.72
N GLY A 276 0.05 11.12 -18.68
CA GLY A 276 -1.40 10.90 -18.70
C GLY A 276 -1.82 9.42 -18.79
N LYS A 277 -0.91 8.49 -18.47
CA LYS A 277 -1.12 7.04 -18.54
C LYS A 277 -0.83 6.37 -17.21
N CYS A 278 -1.42 5.18 -17.04
CA CYS A 278 -1.09 4.24 -15.98
C CYS A 278 -0.15 3.18 -16.55
N ASP A 279 1.07 3.07 -16.02
CA ASP A 279 2.08 2.16 -16.53
C ASP A 279 2.20 0.91 -15.61
N ALA A 280 1.51 -0.15 -16.02
CA ALA A 280 1.32 -1.38 -15.25
C ALA A 280 1.05 -2.57 -16.18
N GLY A 281 0.99 -3.79 -15.62
CA GLY A 281 0.69 -5.01 -16.37
C GLY A 281 1.91 -5.60 -17.09
N TYR A 282 3.11 -5.32 -16.61
CA TYR A 282 4.34 -5.98 -17.08
C TYR A 282 4.45 -7.43 -16.59
N GLY A 283 3.59 -7.84 -15.65
CA GLY A 283 3.54 -9.17 -15.09
C GLY A 283 4.56 -9.41 -13.97
N ASN A 284 4.49 -10.59 -13.36
CA ASN A 284 5.23 -10.92 -12.15
C ASN A 284 6.66 -11.49 -12.39
N ALA A 285 7.10 -11.55 -13.64
CA ALA A 285 8.40 -12.11 -13.99
C ALA A 285 9.53 -11.11 -13.70
N LEU A 286 10.58 -11.57 -13.02
CA LEU A 286 11.78 -10.79 -12.80
C LEU A 286 12.64 -10.72 -14.07
N VAL A 287 12.96 -9.49 -14.49
CA VAL A 287 13.81 -9.23 -15.66
C VAL A 287 14.96 -8.33 -15.23
N LYS A 288 16.20 -8.73 -15.55
CA LYS A 288 17.42 -7.98 -15.26
C LYS A 288 17.91 -7.23 -16.51
N GLN A 289 18.58 -6.11 -16.31
CA GLN A 289 19.23 -5.28 -17.35
C GLN A 289 20.51 -5.94 -17.89
#